data_AF-B4EWM5-F1
#
_entry.id   AF-B4EWM5-F1
#
_cell.length_a   1.000
_cell.length_b   1.000
_cell.length_c   1.000
_cell.angle_alpha   90.00
_cell.angle_beta   90.00
_cell.angle_gamma   90.00
#
_symmetry.space_group_name_H-M   'P 1'
#
loop_
_entity.id
_entity.type
_entity.pdbx_description
1 polymer ?
#
loop_
_entity_poly.entity_id
_entity_poly.type
_entity_poly.pdbx_seq_one_letter_code
_entity_poly.pdbx_strand_id
1 'polypeptide(L)'
;MTAKIDPKAFFDLPFENGKDITDKELKAAYDAGHTFIHIDLSDAHFSPQITLFNGNELDRIRGGVIRIDNNSTKSTLVAEGPSKKPEQLKAGYYYHASGTTGWDIIVKPIK
;
A
#
# COMPACT_ATOMS: atom_id res chain seq x y z
N MET A 1 -8.90 2.41 -26.80
CA MET A 1 -8.72 3.62 -25.99
C MET A 1 -7.51 3.39 -25.10
N THR A 2 -6.42 4.12 -25.30
CA THR A 2 -5.25 4.08 -24.41
C THR A 2 -5.65 4.82 -23.14
N ALA A 3 -5.81 4.11 -22.01
CA ALA A 3 -6.07 4.75 -20.73
C ALA A 3 -4.90 5.70 -20.44
N LYS A 4 -5.15 7.02 -20.54
CA LYS A 4 -4.20 8.01 -20.07
C LYS A 4 -4.18 7.85 -18.55
N ILE A 5 -3.11 7.27 -18.02
CA ILE A 5 -2.87 7.24 -16.58
C ILE A 5 -2.81 8.71 -16.15
N ASP A 6 -3.75 9.14 -15.32
CA ASP A 6 -3.71 10.48 -14.74
C ASP A 6 -2.51 10.53 -13.78
N PRO A 7 -1.47 11.33 -14.06
CA PRO A 7 -0.29 11.36 -13.21
C PRO A 7 -0.59 11.84 -11.79
N LYS A 8 -1.75 12.47 -11.54
CA LYS A 8 -2.18 12.86 -10.19
C LYS A 8 -2.66 11.68 -9.33
N ALA A 9 -2.97 10.55 -9.97
CA ALA A 9 -3.40 9.35 -9.28
C ALA A 9 -2.25 8.63 -8.56
N PHE A 10 -1.00 8.83 -9.01
CA PHE A 10 0.19 8.22 -8.43
C PHE A 10 0.74 9.08 -7.28
N PHE A 11 1.08 8.44 -6.17
CA PHE A 11 1.62 9.10 -4.99
C PHE A 11 2.59 8.19 -4.23
N ASP A 12 3.84 8.61 -4.11
CA ASP A 12 4.80 8.01 -3.16
C ASP A 12 4.50 8.56 -1.76
N LEU A 13 4.09 7.68 -0.84
CA LEU A 13 3.71 8.07 0.51
C LEU A 13 4.95 8.47 1.34
N PRO A 14 5.07 9.72 1.81
CA PRO A 14 6.09 10.07 2.78
C PRO A 14 5.73 9.50 4.15
N PHE A 15 6.70 8.88 4.83
CA PHE A 15 6.54 8.39 6.19
C PHE A 15 7.84 8.56 6.98
N GLU A 16 7.77 8.51 8.30
CA GLU A 16 8.98 8.59 9.14
C GLU A 16 9.65 7.21 9.28
N ASN A 17 10.98 7.19 9.18
CA ASN A 17 11.75 5.95 9.35
C ASN A 17 11.55 5.35 10.75
N GLY A 18 11.26 4.04 10.78
CA GLY A 18 11.02 3.27 12.00
C GLY A 18 9.61 3.40 12.58
N LYS A 19 8.73 4.22 12.00
CA LYS A 19 7.34 4.35 12.43
C LYS A 19 6.39 3.49 11.61
N ASP A 20 5.29 3.12 12.24
CA ASP A 20 4.20 2.40 11.58
C ASP A 20 3.49 3.32 10.57
N ILE A 21 3.09 2.75 9.44
CA ILE A 21 2.18 3.41 8.51
C ILE A 21 0.76 2.93 8.84
N THR A 22 -0.10 3.88 9.18
CA THR A 22 -1.46 3.61 9.67
C THR A 22 -2.50 3.63 8.57
N ASP A 23 -3.66 3.04 8.86
CA ASP A 23 -4.84 3.07 8.00
C ASP A 23 -5.28 4.51 7.71
N LYS A 24 -5.20 5.39 8.71
CA LYS A 24 -5.54 6.81 8.58
C LYS A 24 -4.66 7.55 7.60
N GLU A 25 -3.35 7.27 7.57
CA GLU A 25 -2.41 7.92 6.65
C GLU A 25 -2.68 7.49 5.20
N LEU A 26 -2.89 6.19 4.98
CA LEU A 26 -3.24 5.66 3.67
C LEU A 26 -4.60 6.16 3.19
N LYS A 27 -5.58 6.21 4.10
CA LYS A 27 -6.92 6.73 3.79
C LYS A 27 -6.89 8.23 3.48
N ALA A 28 -6.09 9.01 4.19
CA ALA A 28 -5.93 10.44 3.92
C ALA A 28 -5.31 10.69 2.52
N ALA A 29 -4.30 9.91 2.13
CA ALA A 29 -3.74 9.97 0.78
C ALA A 29 -4.79 9.59 -0.29
N TYR A 30 -5.56 8.54 -0.03
CA TYR A 30 -6.65 8.12 -0.91
C TYR A 30 -7.72 9.21 -1.08
N ASP A 31 -8.17 9.80 0.04
CA ASP A 31 -9.20 10.84 0.05
C ASP A 31 -8.74 12.15 -0.60
N ALA A 32 -7.42 12.39 -0.64
CA ALA A 32 -6.82 13.48 -1.41
C ALA A 32 -6.84 13.24 -2.94
N GLY A 33 -7.32 12.08 -3.39
CA GLY A 33 -7.45 11.71 -4.81
C GLY A 33 -6.33 10.81 -5.33
N HIS A 34 -5.43 10.34 -4.48
CA HIS A 34 -4.35 9.43 -4.87
C HIS A 34 -4.84 7.99 -4.87
N THR A 35 -5.36 7.54 -6.02
CA THR A 35 -5.89 6.17 -6.17
C THR A 35 -4.80 5.12 -6.35
N PHE A 36 -3.55 5.53 -6.60
CA PHE A 36 -2.37 4.68 -6.62
C PHE A 36 -1.36 5.20 -5.60
N ILE A 37 -1.22 4.48 -4.49
CA ILE A 37 -0.27 4.81 -3.41
C ILE A 37 0.88 3.82 -3.48
N HIS A 38 2.09 4.35 -3.49
CA HIS A 38 3.33 3.59 -3.50
C HIS A 38 4.11 3.80 -2.20
N ILE A 39 4.69 2.73 -1.68
CA ILE A 39 5.50 2.72 -0.47
C ILE A 39 6.78 1.94 -0.81
N ASP A 40 7.90 2.63 -0.89
CA ASP A 40 9.22 2.00 -1.06
C ASP A 40 9.90 1.86 0.30
N LEU A 41 10.26 0.64 0.67
CA LEU A 41 10.96 0.36 1.92
C LEU A 41 12.41 0.01 1.61
N SER A 42 13.33 0.67 2.32
CA SER A 42 14.76 0.40 2.26
C SER A 42 15.33 0.31 3.67
N ASP A 43 16.59 -0.10 3.83
CA ASP A 43 17.21 -0.18 5.16
C ASP A 43 17.31 1.19 5.86
N ALA A 44 17.41 2.26 5.07
CA ALA A 44 17.47 3.64 5.54
C ALA A 44 16.07 4.25 5.79
N HIS A 45 15.03 3.69 5.17
CA HIS A 45 13.67 4.20 5.23
C HIS A 45 12.67 3.04 5.30
N PHE A 46 12.37 2.61 6.53
CA PHE A 46 11.66 1.37 6.81
C PHE A 46 10.46 1.59 7.74
N SER A 47 9.38 0.85 7.52
CA SER A 47 8.24 0.77 8.43
C SER A 47 8.04 -0.67 8.91
N PRO A 48 8.06 -0.95 10.23
CA PRO A 48 7.91 -2.31 10.73
C PRO A 48 6.48 -2.84 10.55
N GLN A 49 5.49 -1.95 10.49
CA GLN A 49 4.09 -2.31 10.27
C GLN A 49 3.37 -1.32 9.35
N ILE A 50 2.60 -1.85 8.40
CA ILE A 50 1.75 -1.10 7.50
C ILE A 50 0.32 -1.62 7.65
N THR A 51 -0.63 -0.74 7.99
CA THR A 51 -2.04 -1.11 8.20
C THR A 51 -2.89 -0.53 7.09
N LEU A 52 -3.49 -1.37 6.25
CA LEU A 52 -4.41 -0.90 5.20
C LEU A 52 -5.76 -0.48 5.79
N PHE A 53 -6.32 0.59 5.23
CA PHE A 53 -7.71 0.96 5.50
C PHE A 53 -8.69 -0.06 4.93
N ASN A 54 -9.95 -0.01 5.36
CA ASN A 54 -10.94 -1.00 4.97
C ASN A 54 -11.26 -0.86 3.47
N GLY A 55 -11.03 -1.92 2.69
CA GLY A 55 -11.28 -1.91 1.24
C GLY A 55 -12.74 -1.65 0.85
N ASN A 56 -13.70 -1.78 1.78
CA ASN A 56 -15.09 -1.38 1.58
C ASN A 56 -15.28 0.14 1.51
N GLU A 57 -14.28 0.92 1.93
CA GLU A 57 -14.27 2.38 1.85
C GLU A 57 -13.75 2.88 0.49
N LEU A 58 -13.40 1.99 -0.44
CA LEU A 58 -12.99 2.34 -1.79
C LEU A 58 -14.19 2.85 -2.61
N ASP A 59 -13.93 3.86 -3.44
CA ASP A 59 -14.86 4.32 -4.46
C ASP A 59 -15.05 3.23 -5.51
N ARG A 60 -16.32 2.88 -5.80
CA ARG A 60 -16.65 1.78 -6.71
C ARG A 60 -16.25 2.03 -8.16
N ILE A 61 -16.08 3.29 -8.56
CA ILE A 61 -15.76 3.70 -9.93
C ILE A 61 -14.24 3.82 -10.08
N ARG A 62 -13.57 4.47 -9.13
CA ARG A 62 -12.13 4.76 -9.18
C ARG A 62 -11.27 3.63 -8.65
N GLY A 63 -11.81 2.86 -7.70
CA GLY A 63 -11.06 1.84 -6.96
C GLY A 63 -9.88 2.44 -6.20
N GLY A 64 -8.91 1.57 -5.89
CA GLY A 64 -7.63 1.95 -5.30
C GLY A 64 -6.57 0.89 -5.55
N VAL A 65 -5.32 1.31 -5.49
CA VAL A 65 -4.13 0.48 -5.59
C VAL A 65 -3.14 0.94 -4.54
N ILE A 66 -2.64 0.00 -3.74
CA ILE A 66 -1.55 0.20 -2.79
C ILE A 66 -0.45 -0.79 -3.17
N ARG A 67 0.73 -0.27 -3.47
CA ARG A 67 1.92 -1.06 -3.77
C ARG A 67 2.99 -0.77 -2.72
N ILE A 68 3.51 -1.84 -2.12
CA ILE A 68 4.57 -1.79 -1.11
C ILE A 68 5.73 -2.62 -1.64
N ASP A 69 6.84 -1.95 -1.97
CA ASP A 69 8.06 -2.61 -2.44
C ASP A 69 9.04 -2.69 -1.27
N ASN A 70 9.33 -3.90 -0.79
CA ASN A 70 10.27 -4.09 0.31
C ASN A 70 11.68 -4.40 -0.23
N ASN A 71 12.42 -3.35 -0.57
CA ASN A 71 13.83 -3.42 -0.96
C ASN A 71 14.78 -3.44 0.24
N SER A 72 14.26 -3.40 1.48
CA SER A 72 15.06 -3.53 2.69
C SER A 72 15.48 -4.99 2.92
N THR A 73 16.50 -5.18 3.76
CA THR A 73 16.88 -6.50 4.29
C THR A 73 15.96 -6.97 5.42
N LYS A 74 15.04 -6.10 5.87
CA LYS A 74 14.10 -6.34 6.97
C LYS A 74 12.77 -6.85 6.45
N SER A 75 11.99 -7.49 7.33
CA SER A 75 10.62 -7.91 7.01
C SER A 75 9.62 -6.96 7.65
N THR A 76 8.55 -6.62 6.93
CA THR A 76 7.47 -5.73 7.36
C THR A 76 6.19 -6.52 7.60
N LEU A 77 5.45 -6.18 8.64
CA LEU A 77 4.10 -6.70 8.87
C LEU A 77 3.08 -5.86 8.09
N VAL A 78 2.26 -6.47 7.25
CA VAL A 78 1.17 -5.80 6.53
C VAL A 78 -0.15 -6.28 7.11
N ALA A 79 -0.91 -5.41 7.76
CA ALA A 79 -2.22 -5.73 8.33
C ALA A 79 -3.34 -5.22 7.41
N GLU A 80 -4.32 -6.08 7.12
CA GLU A 80 -5.48 -5.74 6.31
C GLU A 80 -6.71 -5.51 7.18
N GLY A 81 -7.06 -4.25 7.48
CA GLY A 81 -8.29 -3.91 8.21
C GLY A 81 -8.53 -4.69 9.53
N PRO A 82 -9.71 -4.53 10.16
CA PRO A 82 -9.97 -5.13 11.48
C PRO A 82 -10.35 -6.62 11.45
N SER A 83 -10.60 -7.23 10.29
CA SER A 83 -11.16 -8.58 10.18
C SER A 83 -10.30 -9.61 9.45
N LYS A 84 -9.16 -9.21 8.86
CA LYS A 84 -8.22 -10.16 8.23
C LYS A 84 -6.96 -10.34 9.05
N LYS A 85 -6.30 -11.48 8.82
CA LYS A 85 -5.02 -11.80 9.45
C LYS A 85 -3.91 -10.96 8.82
N PRO A 86 -2.97 -10.42 9.61
CA PRO A 86 -1.77 -9.78 9.08
C PRO A 86 -0.92 -10.74 8.24
N GLU A 87 -0.31 -10.22 7.18
CA GLU A 87 0.62 -10.89 6.28
C GLU A 87 2.04 -10.37 6.52
N GLN A 88 3.05 -11.25 6.49
CA GLN A 88 4.44 -10.82 6.67
C GLN A 88 5.13 -10.66 5.31
N LEU A 89 5.48 -9.42 4.95
CA LEU A 89 6.21 -9.08 3.75
C LEU A 89 7.72 -9.26 3.95
N LYS A 90 8.31 -10.21 3.21
CA LYS A 90 9.74 -10.52 3.27
C LYS A 90 10.59 -9.48 2.54
N ALA A 91 11.87 -9.44 2.87
CA ALA A 91 12.88 -8.69 2.13
C ALA A 91 12.94 -9.13 0.66
N GLY A 92 12.99 -8.17 -0.27
CA GLY A 92 13.02 -8.39 -1.71
C GLY A 92 11.67 -8.81 -2.32
N TYR A 93 10.56 -8.59 -1.62
CA TYR A 93 9.20 -8.87 -2.11
C TYR A 93 8.41 -7.59 -2.23
N TYR A 94 7.42 -7.60 -3.12
CA TYR A 94 6.39 -6.59 -3.15
C TYR A 94 5.04 -7.17 -2.70
N TYR A 95 4.25 -6.29 -2.11
CA TYR A 95 2.85 -6.49 -1.79
C TYR A 95 2.02 -5.53 -2.66
N HIS A 96 0.99 -6.04 -3.31
CA HIS A 96 0.10 -5.25 -4.15
C HIS A 96 -1.34 -5.54 -3.76
N ALA A 97 -2.02 -4.54 -3.21
CA ALA A 97 -3.46 -4.57 -2.95
C ALA A 97 -4.17 -3.67 -3.96
N SER A 98 -5.21 -4.19 -4.61
CA SER A 98 -6.01 -3.42 -5.57
C SER A 98 -7.47 -3.83 -5.51
N GLY A 99 -8.40 -2.93 -5.84
CA GLY A 99 -9.81 -3.29 -5.99
C GLY A 99 -10.76 -2.09 -6.00
N THR A 100 -12.07 -2.38 -6.05
CA THR A 100 -13.16 -1.38 -6.08
C THR A 100 -14.21 -1.59 -4.97
N THR A 101 -14.27 -2.79 -4.39
CA THR A 101 -15.17 -3.14 -3.27
C THR A 101 -14.47 -4.15 -2.33
N GLY A 102 -13.24 -3.84 -1.95
CA GLY A 102 -12.34 -4.75 -1.22
C GLY A 102 -10.93 -4.74 -1.80
N TRP A 103 -9.99 -5.34 -1.06
CA TRP A 103 -8.62 -5.53 -1.51
C TRP A 103 -8.42 -6.95 -2.05
N ASP A 104 -8.05 -7.05 -3.31
CA ASP A 104 -7.41 -8.22 -3.91
C ASP A 104 -5.90 -8.09 -3.77
N ILE A 105 -5.25 -9.13 -3.25
CA ILE A 105 -3.85 -9.06 -2.83
C ILE A 105 -2.96 -10.01 -3.61
N ILE A 106 -1.80 -9.51 -3.99
CA ILE A 106 -0.74 -10.26 -4.65
C ILE A 106 0.58 -9.97 -3.93
N VAL A 107 1.27 -11.03 -3.51
CA VAL A 107 2.62 -10.95 -2.92
C VAL A 107 3.59 -11.74 -3.79
N LYS A 108 4.66 -11.10 -4.28
CA LYS A 108 5.65 -11.73 -5.19
C LYS A 108 7.06 -11.15 -4.97
N PRO A 109 8.12 -11.87 -5.38
CA PRO A 109 9.48 -11.33 -5.40
C PRO A 109 9.60 -10.11 -6.33
N ILE A 110 10.44 -9.15 -5.96
CA ILE A 110 10.91 -8.08 -6.83
C ILE A 110 11.94 -8.69 -7.78
N LYS A 111 11.78 -8.47 -9.09
CA LYS A 111 12.66 -9.01 -10.14
C LYS A 111 13.78 -8.05 -10.49
#